data_AF-A0A0U5GLC0-F1
#
_entry.id   AF-A0A0U5GLC0-F1
#
_cell.length_a   1.000
_cell.length_b   1.000
_cell.length_c   1.000
_cell.angle_alpha   90.00
_cell.angle_beta   90.00
_cell.angle_gamma   90.00
#
_symmetry.space_group_name_H-M   'P 1'
#
loop_
_entity.id
_entity.type
_entity.pdbx_description
1 polymer ?
#
loop_
_entity_poly.entity_id
_entity_poly.type
_entity_poly.pdbx_seq_one_letter_code
_entity_poly.pdbx_strand_id
1 'polypeptide(L)'
;MKFLTTAFALALLPLTLVAADSHRPAPEEGDPSVSPVISPAELFERATLVTCSIINVSSYVNCRDGPGTANKVIATARNGDKYKFSCFAKGECINGNW
;
A
#
# COMPACT_ATOMS: atom_id res chain seq x y z
N MET A 1 22.72 -41.27 -22.28
CA MET A 1 21.62 -42.09 -22.83
C MET A 1 20.31 -41.60 -22.25
N LYS A 2 19.31 -41.43 -23.14
CA LYS A 2 17.85 -41.44 -22.91
C LYS A 2 17.20 -40.24 -22.22
N PHE A 3 16.74 -39.37 -23.12
CA PHE A 3 15.58 -38.49 -23.08
C PHE A 3 14.35 -39.11 -22.41
N LEU A 4 13.54 -38.28 -21.74
CA LEU A 4 12.09 -38.46 -21.75
C LEU A 4 11.39 -37.10 -21.75
N THR A 5 11.07 -36.66 -22.96
CA THR A 5 10.02 -35.71 -23.29
C THR A 5 8.66 -36.34 -23.01
N THR A 6 7.73 -35.60 -22.39
CA THR A 6 6.30 -35.79 -22.65
C THR A 6 5.53 -34.50 -22.46
N ALA A 7 4.76 -34.21 -23.51
CA ALA A 7 4.01 -33.02 -23.82
C ALA A 7 2.55 -33.10 -23.32
N PHE A 8 1.91 -31.93 -23.28
CA PHE A 8 0.48 -31.68 -23.55
C PHE A 8 -0.59 -32.24 -22.59
N ALA A 9 -1.30 -31.31 -21.94
CA ALA A 9 -2.77 -31.35 -21.89
C ALA A 9 -3.31 -29.93 -21.61
N LEU A 10 -3.60 -29.21 -22.69
CA LEU A 10 -4.36 -27.96 -22.67
C LEU A 10 -5.84 -28.34 -22.43
N ALA A 11 -6.32 -28.24 -21.19
CA ALA A 11 -7.72 -28.50 -20.87
C ALA A 11 -8.57 -27.25 -21.20
N LEU A 12 -9.29 -27.32 -22.32
CA LEU A 12 -10.33 -26.39 -22.73
C LEU A 12 -11.47 -26.40 -21.71
N LEU A 13 -11.68 -25.28 -21.01
CA LEU A 13 -12.84 -25.06 -20.15
C LEU A 13 -14.04 -24.63 -21.03
N PRO A 14 -15.23 -25.24 -20.87
CA PRO A 14 -16.43 -24.88 -21.64
C PRO A 14 -16.98 -23.52 -21.20
N LEU A 15 -17.19 -22.61 -22.15
CA LEU A 15 -17.94 -21.37 -21.94
C LEU A 15 -19.42 -21.72 -21.71
N THR A 16 -19.90 -21.59 -20.48
CA THR A 16 -21.33 -21.53 -20.21
C THR A 16 -21.83 -20.11 -20.45
N LEU A 17 -22.55 -19.93 -21.56
CA LEU A 17 -23.32 -18.74 -21.90
C LEU A 17 -24.56 -18.69 -21.00
N VAL A 18 -24.61 -17.77 -20.03
CA VAL A 18 -25.87 -17.40 -19.34
C VAL A 18 -26.45 -16.20 -20.09
N ALA A 19 -27.58 -16.44 -20.75
CA ALA A 19 -28.49 -15.40 -21.20
C ALA A 19 -29.70 -15.43 -20.26
N ALA A 20 -29.87 -14.36 -19.48
CA ALA A 20 -31.12 -14.06 -18.78
C ALA A 20 -31.41 -12.56 -18.98
N ASP A 21 -32.61 -12.32 -19.47
CA ASP A 21 -33.07 -11.14 -20.19
C ASP A 21 -33.65 -10.03 -19.28
N SER A 22 -33.72 -8.84 -19.87
CA SER A 22 -34.59 -7.68 -19.55
C SER A 22 -34.35 -6.84 -18.29
N HIS A 23 -33.94 -5.60 -18.59
CA HIS A 23 -34.06 -4.36 -17.81
C HIS A 23 -33.11 -4.16 -16.62
N ARG A 24 -31.79 -4.16 -16.90
CA ARG A 24 -30.88 -3.27 -16.17
C ARG A 24 -31.04 -1.87 -16.74
N PRO A 25 -31.28 -0.81 -15.94
CA PRO A 25 -31.00 0.54 -16.41
C PRO A 25 -29.54 0.54 -16.87
N ALA A 26 -29.29 1.16 -18.02
CA ALA A 26 -27.94 1.35 -18.53
C ALA A 26 -27.02 1.74 -17.35
N PRO A 27 -25.80 1.19 -17.24
CA PRO A 27 -24.79 1.90 -16.47
C PRO A 27 -24.79 3.29 -17.10
N GLU A 28 -25.17 4.29 -16.31
CA GLU A 28 -24.90 5.67 -16.66
C GLU A 28 -23.41 5.66 -17.01
N GLU A 29 -23.10 5.80 -18.30
CA GLU A 29 -21.73 5.92 -18.77
C GLU A 29 -21.24 7.22 -18.16
N GLY A 30 -20.73 7.10 -16.93
CA GLY A 30 -20.04 8.18 -16.26
C GLY A 30 -18.99 8.64 -17.24
N ASP A 31 -19.14 9.90 -17.65
CA ASP A 31 -18.28 10.56 -18.61
C ASP A 31 -16.82 10.12 -18.39
N PRO A 32 -16.19 9.43 -19.36
CA PRO A 32 -14.81 8.97 -19.24
C PRO A 32 -13.80 10.13 -19.11
N SER A 33 -14.26 11.38 -19.16
CA SER A 33 -13.46 12.59 -19.09
C SER A 33 -13.57 13.37 -17.76
N VAL A 34 -14.17 12.83 -16.69
CA VAL A 34 -13.94 13.43 -15.36
C VAL A 34 -12.58 12.95 -14.86
N SER A 35 -11.52 13.57 -15.38
CA SER A 35 -10.24 13.59 -14.66
C SER A 35 -10.55 14.04 -13.24
N PRO A 36 -10.18 13.28 -12.19
CA PRO A 36 -10.39 13.74 -10.84
C PRO A 36 -9.69 15.09 -10.72
N VAL A 37 -10.47 16.14 -10.45
CA VAL A 37 -9.96 17.49 -10.22
C VAL A 37 -9.23 17.44 -8.88
N ILE A 38 -7.99 16.95 -8.90
CA ILE A 38 -7.12 16.90 -7.74
C ILE A 38 -6.73 18.34 -7.45
N SER A 39 -7.11 18.83 -6.28
CA SER A 39 -6.74 20.19 -5.88
C SER A 39 -5.21 20.29 -5.75
N PRO A 40 -4.61 21.47 -6.01
CA PRO A 40 -3.17 21.65 -5.82
C PRO A 40 -2.70 21.31 -4.40
N ALA A 41 -3.56 21.51 -3.40
CA ALA A 41 -3.31 21.15 -2.00
C ALA A 41 -3.24 19.63 -1.81
N GLU A 42 -4.15 18.85 -2.41
CA GLU A 42 -4.08 17.38 -2.37
C GLU A 42 -2.89 16.83 -3.17
N LEU A 43 -2.49 17.50 -4.24
CA LEU A 43 -1.29 17.15 -4.98
C LEU A 43 -0.03 17.39 -4.14
N PHE A 44 -0.01 18.49 -3.36
CA PHE A 44 1.07 18.79 -2.41
C PHE A 44 1.10 17.81 -1.24
N GLU A 45 -0.06 17.50 -0.65
CA GLU A 45 -0.21 16.47 0.39
C GLU A 45 0.25 15.09 -0.10
N ARG A 46 -0.05 14.72 -1.35
CA ARG A 46 0.44 13.45 -1.93
C ARG A 46 1.94 13.47 -2.21
N ALA A 47 2.51 14.62 -2.54
CA ALA A 47 3.95 14.78 -2.69
C ALA A 47 4.69 14.69 -1.34
N THR A 48 4.01 15.01 -0.22
CA THR A 48 4.60 15.00 1.13
C THR A 48 4.29 13.74 1.93
N LEU A 49 3.21 13.01 1.62
CA LEU A 49 2.83 11.78 2.30
C LEU A 49 3.64 10.56 1.81
N VAL A 50 4.77 10.32 2.48
CA VAL A 50 5.60 9.14 2.23
C VAL A 50 5.13 7.99 3.11
N THR A 51 4.91 6.82 2.50
CA THR A 51 4.67 5.58 3.27
C THR A 51 6.01 4.94 3.59
N CYS A 52 6.34 4.88 4.88
CA CYS A 52 7.56 4.25 5.39
C CYS A 52 7.23 2.96 6.13
N SER A 53 8.21 2.06 6.25
CA SER A 53 8.10 0.85 7.04
C SER A 53 9.14 0.84 8.16
N ILE A 54 8.76 0.29 9.31
CA ILE A 54 9.69 0.04 10.42
C ILE A 54 10.57 -1.16 10.06
N ILE A 55 11.88 -0.95 10.06
CA ILE A 55 12.87 -2.00 9.71
C ILE A 55 13.90 -2.16 10.82
N ASN A 56 14.54 -3.33 10.86
CA ASN A 56 15.66 -3.65 11.75
C ASN A 56 15.33 -3.56 13.25
N VAL A 57 14.15 -4.06 13.64
CA VAL A 57 13.70 -4.11 15.03
C VAL A 57 13.41 -5.57 15.42
N SER A 58 13.95 -6.05 16.53
CA SER A 58 13.76 -7.45 16.98
C SER A 58 12.41 -7.71 17.67
N SER A 59 11.88 -6.71 18.39
CA SER A 59 10.59 -6.83 19.10
C SER A 59 9.64 -5.69 18.77
N TYR A 60 9.93 -4.48 19.24
CA TYR A 60 9.18 -3.26 18.94
C TYR A 60 10.02 -2.01 19.21
N VAL A 61 9.59 -0.87 18.68
CA VAL A 61 10.07 0.48 19.02
C VAL A 61 8.97 1.28 19.69
N ASN A 62 9.37 2.28 20.48
CA ASN A 62 8.44 3.21 21.13
C ASN A 62 8.15 4.40 20.21
N CYS A 63 6.88 4.65 19.94
CA CYS A 63 6.41 5.89 19.32
C CYS A 63 6.19 6.93 20.41
N ARG A 64 6.83 8.09 20.30
CA ARG A 64 6.78 9.16 21.30
C ARG A 64 6.02 10.37 20.79
N ASP A 65 5.52 11.19 21.71
CA ASP A 65 4.81 12.46 21.39
C ASP A 65 5.73 13.57 20.88
N GLY A 66 7.05 13.37 20.92
CA GLY A 66 8.05 14.27 20.35
C GLY A 66 9.36 13.58 19.94
N PRO A 67 10.21 14.26 19.15
CA PRO A 67 11.43 13.70 18.56
C PRO A 67 12.61 13.66 19.57
N GLY A 68 12.47 12.87 20.63
CA GLY A 68 13.50 12.75 21.68
C GLY A 68 13.20 11.65 22.68
N THR A 69 14.22 11.09 23.33
CA THR A 69 14.07 9.89 24.18
C THR A 69 13.39 10.14 25.52
N ALA A 70 13.39 11.39 26.00
CA ALA A 70 12.69 11.80 27.23
C ALA A 70 11.17 12.00 27.05
N ASN A 71 10.70 12.09 25.81
CA ASN A 71 9.28 12.32 25.48
C ASN A 71 8.40 11.11 25.85
N LYS A 72 7.11 11.32 26.09
CA LYS A 72 6.22 10.26 26.55
C LYS A 72 6.01 9.21 25.46
N VAL A 73 6.01 7.92 25.82
CA VAL A 73 5.60 6.84 24.92
C VAL A 73 4.09 6.84 24.78
N ILE A 74 3.60 6.92 23.54
CA ILE A 74 2.17 6.97 23.21
C ILE A 74 1.69 5.72 22.46
N ALA A 75 2.61 5.00 21.80
CA ALA A 75 2.32 3.75 21.11
C ALA A 75 3.60 2.92 20.95
N THR A 76 3.44 1.71 20.41
CA THR A 76 4.56 0.86 19.98
C THR A 76 4.36 0.46 18.53
N ALA A 77 5.46 0.23 17.81
CA ALA A 77 5.46 -0.25 16.43
C ALA A 77 6.41 -1.45 16.29
N ARG A 78 6.04 -2.41 15.44
CA ARG A 78 6.79 -3.64 15.18
C ARG A 78 7.47 -3.59 13.83
N ASN A 79 8.43 -4.49 13.63
CA ASN A 79 9.11 -4.63 12.34
C ASN A 79 8.11 -4.99 11.23
N GLY A 80 8.16 -4.26 10.12
CA GLY A 80 7.26 -4.39 8.98
C GLY A 80 6.03 -3.48 9.04
N ASP A 81 5.69 -2.89 10.19
CA ASP A 81 4.58 -1.95 10.29
C ASP A 81 4.80 -0.77 9.34
N LYS A 82 3.71 -0.27 8.73
CA LYS A 82 3.74 0.81 7.75
C LYS A 82 2.97 2.02 8.24
N TYR A 83 3.57 3.21 8.07
CA TYR A 83 2.98 4.49 8.46
C TYR A 83 3.12 5.50 7.33
N LYS A 84 2.16 6.41 7.24
CA LYS A 84 2.23 7.56 6.35
C LYS A 84 2.74 8.75 7.14
N PHE A 85 3.81 9.37 6.65
CA PHE A 85 4.39 10.57 7.23
C PHE A 85 4.27 11.71 6.23
N SER A 86 3.71 12.84 6.67
CA SER A 86 3.68 14.09 5.91
C SER A 86 4.85 15.03 6.25
N CYS A 87 5.60 14.71 7.31
CA CYS A 87 6.71 15.50 7.80
C CYS A 87 7.77 14.61 8.45
N PHE A 88 8.98 15.15 8.60
CA PHE A 88 10.05 14.52 9.37
C PHE A 88 10.68 15.56 10.30
N ALA A 89 11.13 15.10 11.46
CA ALA A 89 11.92 15.89 12.39
C ALA A 89 13.20 15.12 12.70
N LYS A 90 14.33 15.82 12.80
CA LYS A 90 15.57 15.20 13.24
C LYS A 90 15.50 14.98 14.76
N GLY A 91 15.53 13.72 15.17
CA GLY A 91 15.53 13.34 16.58
C GLY A 91 16.94 13.16 17.15
N GLU A 92 16.96 12.79 18.43
CA GLU A 92 18.17 12.36 19.12
C GLU A 92 18.67 11.00 18.57
N CYS A 93 19.94 10.94 18.19
CA CYS A 93 20.60 9.70 17.75
C CYS A 93 21.24 9.02 18.96
N ILE A 94 20.82 7.80 19.28
CA ILE A 94 21.40 7.01 20.36
C ILE A 94 22.39 5.99 19.78
N ASN A 95 23.59 5.92 20.34
CA ASN A 95 24.64 4.96 19.97
C ASN A 95 25.03 4.97 18.48
N GLY A 96 24.93 6.13 17.81
CA GLY A 96 25.30 6.24 16.39
C GLY A 96 24.35 5.50 15.45
N ASN A 97 23.07 5.36 15.81
CA ASN A 97 22.02 4.99 14.87
C ASN A 97 21.55 6.26 14.14
N TRP A 98 22.01 6.46 12.90
CA TRP A 98 21.78 7.63 12.05
C TRP A 98 20.61 7.44 11.08
#